data_AF-A0A0D8HL95-F1
#
_entry.id   AF-A0A0D8HL95-F1
#
_cell.length_a   1.000
_cell.length_b   1.000
_cell.length_c   1.000
_cell.angle_alpha   90.00
_cell.angle_beta   90.00
_cell.angle_gamma   90.00
#
_symmetry.space_group_name_H-M   'P 1'
#
loop_
_entity.id
_entity.type
_entity.pdbx_description
1 polymer ?
#
loop_
_entity_poly.entity_id
_entity_poly.type
_entity_poly.pdbx_seq_one_letter_code
_entity_poly.pdbx_strand_id
1 'polypeptide(L)'
;MHSEDYAAPPWRLAADRPWYPHLALFVRDACLLEIPRWELYPPNLEGDLPDLRGLLDESMRSIANRQWVSWWGKIIDSSVRDVLVLQPQGSAAILRAMTQASDQFLARVTSSATDVSSEAAERMRLIIVEAQRWFYHRNGAVPDRPEGPMIVDWNLVSSVASDVLQGLGVQSKTVTVGVIQLDVLGSWSEVHDTGVLLGSKGFFRNEDRLRPMLTEAFHYATTAPSSPVPLLFEIPDEAAVRPKSQLGSPIVIASVDKATLILEEILRYDDGFEIHLQIGGDALPRGMSEILDDIRSKLAPNQAGRIDIFDGLQLEVLFLDGRATGTIEVPRFNDGRGDVISNRFFRPPNDPRNLWIWISPLPPLGQVQLNALWPRYGIINTSVSFNVL
;
A
#
# COMPACT_ATOMS: atom_id res chain seq x y z
N MET A 1 -10.28 25.07 31.67
CA MET A 1 -9.51 25.11 30.40
C MET A 1 -10.44 24.62 29.32
N HIS A 2 -10.99 25.54 28.53
CA HIS A 2 -11.87 25.19 27.42
C HIS A 2 -11.01 24.59 26.29
N SER A 3 -11.37 23.39 25.85
CA SER A 3 -10.95 22.86 24.56
C SER A 3 -11.50 23.81 23.51
N GLU A 4 -10.66 24.66 22.91
CA GLU A 4 -11.03 25.38 21.70
C GLU A 4 -11.33 24.32 20.63
N ASP A 5 -12.58 24.26 20.18
CA ASP A 5 -12.98 23.47 19.03
C ASP A 5 -12.26 24.03 17.80
N TYR A 6 -11.07 23.50 17.50
CA TYR A 6 -10.37 23.79 16.26
C TYR A 6 -11.21 23.22 15.11
N ALA A 7 -11.95 24.10 14.44
CA ALA A 7 -12.63 23.76 13.20
C ALA A 7 -11.60 23.19 12.21
N ALA A 8 -11.88 22.03 11.64
CA ALA A 8 -11.01 21.42 10.64
C ALA A 8 -10.81 22.41 9.47
N PRO A 9 -9.59 22.49 8.90
CA PRO A 9 -9.34 23.40 7.79
C PRO A 9 -10.29 23.11 6.63
N PRO A 10 -10.69 24.13 5.84
CA PRO A 10 -11.56 23.97 4.67
C PRO A 10 -10.84 23.29 3.49
N TRP A 11 -9.75 22.58 3.74
CA TRP A 11 -8.96 21.87 2.75
C TRP A 11 -8.39 20.56 3.31
N ARG A 12 -8.05 19.65 2.41
CA ARG A 12 -7.41 18.37 2.70
C ARG A 12 -6.26 18.13 1.72
N LEU A 13 -5.20 17.53 2.22
CA LEU A 13 -4.10 17.02 1.41
C LEU A 13 -4.10 15.50 1.45
N ALA A 14 -4.12 14.86 0.29
CA ALA A 14 -3.81 13.45 0.15
C ALA A 14 -2.44 13.33 -0.53
N ALA A 15 -1.49 12.67 0.11
CA ALA A 15 -0.15 12.50 -0.42
C ALA A 15 0.19 11.01 -0.46
N ASP A 16 0.57 10.50 -1.62
CA ASP A 16 0.82 9.07 -1.81
C ASP A 16 1.97 8.79 -2.79
N ARG A 17 2.42 7.53 -2.80
CA ARG A 17 3.37 6.96 -3.74
C ARG A 17 2.72 5.74 -4.39
N PRO A 18 1.71 5.96 -5.26
CA PRO A 18 0.98 4.87 -5.88
C PRO A 18 1.92 3.95 -6.67
N TRP A 19 1.65 2.66 -6.57
CA TRP A 19 2.40 1.61 -7.25
C TRP A 19 2.25 1.67 -8.79
N TYR A 20 1.05 2.01 -9.31
CA TYR A 20 0.78 1.89 -10.75
C TYR A 20 1.61 2.79 -11.65
N PRO A 21 1.82 4.09 -11.33
CA PRO A 21 2.72 4.92 -12.12
C PRO A 21 4.14 4.36 -12.14
N HIS A 22 4.62 3.81 -11.02
CA HIS A 22 5.95 3.18 -10.96
C HIS A 22 6.04 1.91 -11.80
N LEU A 23 4.99 1.08 -11.82
CA LEU A 23 4.92 -0.08 -12.70
C LEU A 23 5.04 0.32 -14.18
N ALA A 24 4.29 1.34 -14.62
CA ALA A 24 4.35 1.80 -16.01
C ALA A 24 5.74 2.30 -16.40
N LEU A 25 6.37 3.08 -15.51
CA LEU A 25 7.73 3.59 -15.69
C LEU A 25 8.75 2.44 -15.67
N PHE A 26 8.57 1.44 -14.81
CA PHE A 26 9.44 0.27 -14.73
C PHE A 26 9.40 -0.53 -16.03
N VAL A 27 8.20 -0.81 -16.56
CA VAL A 27 8.05 -1.49 -17.85
C VAL A 27 8.75 -0.70 -18.95
N ARG A 28 8.60 0.63 -18.99
CA ARG A 28 9.29 1.49 -19.96
C ARG A 28 10.80 1.33 -19.89
N ASP A 29 11.35 1.47 -18.70
CA ASP A 29 12.79 1.62 -18.52
C ASP A 29 13.50 0.27 -18.50
N ALA A 30 12.95 -0.76 -17.84
CA ALA A 30 13.55 -2.09 -17.80
C ALA A 30 13.48 -2.82 -19.16
N CYS A 31 12.48 -2.51 -20.00
CA CYS A 31 12.34 -3.08 -21.34
C CYS A 31 12.93 -2.20 -22.45
N LEU A 32 13.55 -1.05 -22.11
CA LEU A 32 14.02 -0.02 -23.03
C LEU A 32 13.00 0.34 -24.12
N LEU A 33 11.78 0.68 -23.71
CA LEU A 33 10.76 1.18 -24.62
C LEU A 33 11.16 2.56 -25.18
N GLU A 34 11.08 2.72 -26.50
CA GLU A 34 11.44 3.95 -27.21
C GLU A 34 10.26 4.93 -27.21
N ILE A 35 10.02 5.54 -26.06
CA ILE A 35 8.98 6.55 -25.91
C ILE A 35 9.54 7.93 -26.28
N PRO A 36 8.82 8.73 -27.11
CA PRO A 36 9.23 10.10 -27.38
C PRO A 36 9.50 10.87 -26.09
N ARG A 37 10.69 11.48 -25.98
CA ARG A 37 11.05 12.31 -24.83
C ARG A 37 10.32 13.64 -24.93
N TRP A 38 9.20 13.77 -24.23
CA TRP A 38 8.45 15.01 -24.10
C TRP A 38 8.44 15.46 -22.65
N GLU A 39 8.36 16.77 -22.40
CA GLU A 39 8.35 17.35 -21.05
C GLU A 39 7.18 16.84 -20.19
N LEU A 40 6.09 16.45 -20.83
CA LEU A 40 4.90 15.88 -20.21
C LEU A 40 5.10 14.44 -19.70
N TYR A 41 6.15 13.74 -20.11
CA TYR A 41 6.41 12.38 -19.64
C TYR A 41 7.53 12.40 -18.59
N PRO A 42 7.39 11.66 -17.48
CA PRO A 42 8.42 11.62 -16.47
C PRO A 42 9.75 11.13 -17.06
N PRO A 43 10.90 11.61 -16.55
CA PRO A 43 12.21 11.02 -16.84
C PRO A 43 12.30 9.55 -16.44
N ASN A 44 13.45 8.94 -16.72
CA ASN A 44 13.75 7.56 -16.30
C ASN A 44 13.64 7.43 -14.78
N LEU A 45 13.25 6.25 -14.30
CA LEU A 45 13.31 5.89 -12.90
C LEU A 45 14.72 6.09 -12.34
N GLU A 46 14.80 6.52 -11.10
CA GLU A 46 16.05 6.65 -10.37
C GLU A 46 16.55 5.28 -9.90
N GLY A 47 17.86 5.06 -10.00
CA GLY A 47 18.57 3.86 -9.51
C GLY A 47 18.62 2.71 -10.52
N ASP A 48 19.17 1.58 -10.05
CA ASP A 48 19.44 0.45 -10.92
C ASP A 48 18.17 -0.35 -11.21
N LEU A 49 17.96 -0.67 -12.50
CA LEU A 49 16.88 -1.50 -13.00
C LEU A 49 17.46 -2.77 -13.62
N PRO A 50 16.81 -3.93 -13.48
CA PRO A 50 17.18 -5.11 -14.22
C PRO A 50 16.96 -4.90 -15.73
N ASP A 51 17.83 -5.47 -16.54
CA ASP A 51 17.67 -5.48 -17.99
C ASP A 51 16.68 -6.58 -18.40
N LEU A 52 15.45 -6.19 -18.72
CA LEU A 52 14.36 -7.08 -19.10
C LEU A 52 14.06 -7.03 -20.60
N ARG A 53 14.91 -6.40 -21.40
CA ARG A 53 14.73 -6.31 -22.86
C ARG A 53 14.55 -7.67 -23.53
N GLY A 54 15.18 -8.72 -23.01
CA GLY A 54 15.09 -10.07 -23.54
C GLY A 54 13.74 -10.75 -23.34
N LEU A 55 12.88 -10.23 -22.44
CA LEU A 55 11.55 -10.79 -22.19
C LEU A 55 10.53 -10.37 -23.24
N LEU A 56 10.73 -9.21 -23.89
CA LEU A 56 9.88 -8.74 -24.99
C LEU A 56 10.67 -8.86 -26.29
N ASP A 57 10.15 -9.60 -27.27
CA ASP A 57 10.74 -9.54 -28.62
C ASP A 57 10.48 -8.19 -29.29
N GLU A 58 11.07 -7.98 -30.46
CA GLU A 58 10.98 -6.72 -31.21
C GLU A 58 9.53 -6.35 -31.56
N SER A 59 8.69 -7.34 -31.89
CA SER A 59 7.28 -7.11 -32.22
C SER A 59 6.52 -6.62 -30.99
N MET A 60 6.71 -7.29 -29.85
CA MET A 60 6.09 -6.91 -28.57
C MET A 60 6.55 -5.53 -28.10
N ARG A 61 7.85 -5.22 -28.18
CA ARG A 61 8.36 -3.88 -27.85
C ARG A 61 7.78 -2.81 -28.75
N SER A 62 7.68 -3.07 -30.05
CA SER A 62 7.08 -2.13 -31.01
C SER A 62 5.62 -1.81 -30.66
N ILE A 63 4.84 -2.82 -30.25
CA ILE A 63 3.47 -2.64 -29.77
C ILE A 63 3.46 -1.83 -28.47
N ALA A 64 4.30 -2.20 -27.50
CA ALA A 64 4.39 -1.51 -26.21
C ALA A 64 4.79 -0.04 -26.40
N ASN A 65 5.76 0.28 -27.26
CA ASN A 65 6.19 1.64 -27.59
C ASN A 65 5.00 2.51 -28.03
N ARG A 66 4.16 1.98 -28.95
CA ARG A 66 2.99 2.72 -29.46
C ARG A 66 1.90 2.92 -28.42
N GLN A 67 1.79 2.01 -27.46
CA GLN A 67 0.66 1.98 -26.52
C GLN A 67 0.99 2.61 -25.17
N TRP A 68 2.27 2.70 -24.81
CA TRP A 68 2.69 3.15 -23.50
C TRP A 68 2.14 4.51 -23.10
N VAL A 69 2.09 5.48 -24.02
CA VAL A 69 1.50 6.81 -23.75
C VAL A 69 0.03 6.71 -23.34
N SER A 70 -0.74 5.84 -24.01
CA SER A 70 -2.14 5.61 -23.64
C SER A 70 -2.26 4.90 -22.30
N TRP A 71 -1.35 3.97 -22.00
CA TRP A 71 -1.30 3.31 -20.69
C TRP A 71 -0.98 4.32 -19.58
N TRP A 72 0.02 5.17 -19.78
CA TRP A 72 0.42 6.22 -18.84
C TRP A 72 -0.76 7.11 -18.47
N GLY A 73 -1.44 7.70 -19.45
CA GLY A 73 -2.62 8.55 -19.21
C GLY A 73 -3.69 7.84 -18.39
N LYS A 74 -4.09 6.63 -18.79
CA LYS A 74 -5.10 5.83 -18.07
C LYS A 74 -4.69 5.44 -16.65
N ILE A 75 -3.39 5.26 -16.41
CA ILE A 75 -2.83 4.91 -15.09
C ILE A 75 -2.82 6.15 -14.20
N ILE A 76 -2.42 7.30 -14.73
CA ILE A 76 -2.46 8.57 -14.01
C ILE A 76 -3.90 8.94 -13.66
N ASP A 77 -4.84 8.89 -14.60
CA ASP A 77 -6.26 9.15 -14.34
C ASP A 77 -6.80 8.29 -13.18
N SER A 78 -6.38 7.01 -13.14
CA SER A 78 -6.78 6.09 -12.06
C SER A 78 -6.12 6.46 -10.74
N SER A 79 -4.81 6.70 -10.74
CA SER A 79 -4.04 7.01 -9.53
C SER A 79 -4.47 8.34 -8.91
N VAL A 80 -4.82 9.31 -9.76
CA VAL A 80 -5.41 10.60 -9.39
C VAL A 80 -6.73 10.41 -8.66
N ARG A 81 -7.63 9.60 -9.20
CA ARG A 81 -8.90 9.26 -8.53
C ARG A 81 -8.62 8.58 -7.19
N ASP A 82 -7.73 7.60 -7.17
CA ASP A 82 -7.39 6.84 -5.96
C ASP A 82 -6.85 7.77 -4.86
N VAL A 83 -5.92 8.67 -5.17
CA VAL A 83 -5.37 9.65 -4.21
C VAL A 83 -6.45 10.59 -3.67
N LEU A 84 -7.37 11.05 -4.52
CA LEU A 84 -8.43 11.97 -4.10
C LEU A 84 -9.55 11.28 -3.29
N VAL A 85 -9.76 9.98 -3.49
CA VAL A 85 -10.82 9.17 -2.86
C VAL A 85 -10.36 8.47 -1.58
N LEU A 86 -9.15 7.93 -1.56
CA LEU A 86 -8.72 6.98 -0.53
C LEU A 86 -8.44 7.68 0.82
N GLN A 87 -9.45 7.60 1.70
CA GLN A 87 -9.25 7.40 3.13
C GLN A 87 -8.60 6.01 3.35
N PRO A 88 -7.84 5.78 4.44
CA PRO A 88 -7.05 4.56 4.64
C PRO A 88 -7.95 3.32 4.73
N GLN A 89 -8.15 2.68 3.58
CA GLN A 89 -8.71 1.34 3.47
C GLN A 89 -7.61 0.36 3.91
N GLY A 90 -7.94 -0.63 4.75
CA GLY A 90 -6.97 -1.58 5.30
C GLY A 90 -6.16 -2.29 4.19
N SER A 91 -4.97 -2.78 4.51
CA SER A 91 -4.01 -3.29 3.51
C SER A 91 -4.50 -4.49 2.69
N ALA A 92 -5.51 -5.25 3.13
CA ALA A 92 -6.15 -6.29 2.31
C ALA A 92 -6.97 -5.72 1.13
N ALA A 93 -7.56 -4.52 1.28
CA ALA A 93 -8.19 -3.82 0.18
C ALA A 93 -7.14 -3.28 -0.80
N ILE A 94 -6.00 -2.80 -0.28
CA ILE A 94 -4.86 -2.35 -1.08
C ILE A 94 -4.29 -3.50 -1.90
N LEU A 95 -4.02 -4.67 -1.31
CA LEU A 95 -3.49 -5.83 -2.03
C LEU A 95 -4.45 -6.33 -3.12
N ARG A 96 -5.75 -6.42 -2.82
CA ARG A 96 -6.76 -6.78 -3.84
C ARG A 96 -6.84 -5.76 -4.96
N ALA A 97 -6.80 -4.46 -4.62
CA ALA A 97 -6.73 -3.40 -5.61
C ALA A 97 -5.47 -3.54 -6.47
N MET A 98 -4.31 -3.86 -5.88
CA MET A 98 -3.06 -4.07 -6.60
C MET A 98 -3.10 -5.27 -7.54
N THR A 99 -3.65 -6.41 -7.11
CA THR A 99 -3.84 -7.60 -7.96
C THR A 99 -4.78 -7.26 -9.10
N GLN A 100 -5.96 -6.71 -8.80
CA GLN A 100 -6.96 -6.34 -9.80
C GLN A 100 -6.43 -5.31 -10.79
N ALA A 101 -5.65 -4.34 -10.35
CA ALA A 101 -5.07 -3.34 -11.22
C ALA A 101 -3.87 -3.87 -12.02
N SER A 102 -3.12 -4.86 -11.51
CA SER A 102 -2.13 -5.60 -12.29
C SER A 102 -2.81 -6.40 -13.40
N ASP A 103 -3.94 -7.04 -13.09
CA ASP A 103 -4.78 -7.74 -14.07
C ASP A 103 -5.40 -6.77 -15.08
N GLN A 104 -5.85 -5.58 -14.65
CA GLN A 104 -6.34 -4.55 -15.56
C GLN A 104 -5.23 -3.96 -16.42
N PHE A 105 -4.03 -3.75 -15.88
CA PHE A 105 -2.88 -3.31 -16.64
C PHE A 105 -2.55 -4.37 -17.70
N LEU A 106 -2.44 -5.63 -17.28
CA LEU A 106 -2.23 -6.76 -18.18
C LEU A 106 -3.33 -6.79 -19.24
N ALA A 107 -4.60 -6.72 -18.86
CA ALA A 107 -5.72 -6.68 -19.78
C ALA A 107 -5.64 -5.48 -20.74
N ARG A 108 -5.26 -4.28 -20.30
CA ARG A 108 -5.12 -3.10 -21.17
C ARG A 108 -3.92 -3.21 -22.14
N VAL A 109 -2.85 -3.87 -21.70
CA VAL A 109 -1.67 -4.15 -22.50
C VAL A 109 -1.97 -5.25 -23.53
N THR A 110 -2.79 -6.24 -23.18
CA THR A 110 -3.06 -7.42 -24.02
C THR A 110 -4.35 -7.33 -24.85
N SER A 111 -5.37 -6.58 -24.43
CA SER A 111 -6.68 -6.48 -25.13
C SER A 111 -6.67 -5.62 -26.39
N SER A 112 -5.66 -4.78 -26.57
CA SER A 112 -5.51 -3.90 -27.74
C SER A 112 -5.04 -4.64 -29.00
N ALA A 113 -4.63 -5.90 -28.87
CA ALA A 113 -4.24 -6.75 -29.99
C ALA A 113 -5.08 -8.03 -29.95
N THR A 114 -5.87 -8.26 -30.98
CA THR A 114 -6.69 -9.46 -31.18
C THR A 114 -5.87 -10.77 -31.26
N ASP A 115 -4.53 -10.69 -31.20
CA ASP A 115 -3.58 -11.80 -31.33
C ASP A 115 -2.48 -11.77 -30.26
N VAL A 116 -2.76 -11.32 -29.04
CA VAL A 116 -1.78 -11.52 -27.96
C VAL A 116 -1.76 -12.99 -27.58
N SER A 117 -0.72 -13.68 -28.03
CA SER A 117 -0.47 -15.07 -27.65
C SER A 117 -0.40 -15.20 -26.13
N SER A 118 -0.79 -16.36 -25.59
CA SER A 118 -0.65 -16.68 -24.17
C SER A 118 0.78 -16.43 -23.65
N GLU A 119 1.78 -16.56 -24.52
CA GLU A 119 3.19 -16.29 -24.24
C GLU A 119 3.49 -14.82 -23.93
N ALA A 120 2.90 -13.87 -24.65
CA ALA A 120 3.10 -12.45 -24.40
C ALA A 120 2.49 -12.00 -23.06
N ALA A 121 1.32 -12.55 -22.72
CA ALA A 121 0.71 -12.32 -21.42
C ALA A 121 1.59 -12.85 -20.29
N GLU A 122 2.17 -14.04 -20.46
CA GLU A 122 3.07 -14.63 -19.47
C GLU A 122 4.37 -13.84 -19.29
N ARG A 123 5.00 -13.40 -20.38
CA ARG A 123 6.18 -12.53 -20.34
C ARG A 123 5.88 -11.21 -19.61
N MET A 124 4.70 -10.61 -19.84
CA MET A 124 4.29 -9.40 -19.14
C MET A 124 4.05 -9.65 -17.64
N ARG A 125 3.48 -10.80 -17.25
CA ARG A 125 3.38 -11.18 -15.82
C ARG A 125 4.74 -11.27 -15.15
N LEU A 126 5.73 -11.88 -15.80
CA LEU A 126 7.10 -11.94 -15.27
C LEU A 126 7.69 -10.53 -15.06
N ILE A 127 7.46 -9.61 -16.00
CA ILE A 127 7.89 -8.22 -15.86
C ILE A 127 7.17 -7.53 -14.68
N ILE A 128 5.87 -7.74 -14.50
CA ILE A 128 5.09 -7.18 -13.39
C ILE A 128 5.62 -7.69 -12.05
N VAL A 129 5.90 -8.99 -11.92
CA VAL A 129 6.47 -9.59 -10.70
C VAL A 129 7.83 -8.96 -10.38
N GLU A 130 8.68 -8.77 -11.38
CA GLU A 130 9.99 -8.15 -11.17
C GLU A 130 9.88 -6.66 -10.80
N ALA A 131 8.93 -5.94 -11.42
CA ALA A 131 8.62 -4.57 -11.06
C ALA A 131 8.18 -4.46 -9.60
N GLN A 132 7.33 -5.38 -9.13
CA GLN A 132 6.85 -5.41 -7.75
C GLN A 132 8.01 -5.62 -6.80
N ARG A 133 8.87 -6.62 -7.08
CA ARG A 133 10.08 -6.87 -6.31
C ARG A 133 10.97 -5.63 -6.23
N TRP A 134 11.20 -4.96 -7.36
CA TRP A 134 12.00 -3.72 -7.41
C TRP A 134 11.40 -2.61 -6.54
N PHE A 135 10.09 -2.36 -6.66
CA PHE A 135 9.42 -1.29 -5.91
C PHE A 135 9.36 -1.58 -4.42
N TYR A 136 9.01 -2.81 -4.01
CA TYR A 136 9.05 -3.21 -2.61
C TYR A 136 10.47 -3.27 -2.07
N HIS A 137 11.47 -3.57 -2.91
CA HIS A 137 12.86 -3.52 -2.47
C HIS A 137 13.26 -2.09 -2.08
N ARG A 138 12.91 -1.11 -2.91
CA ARG A 138 13.20 0.31 -2.66
C ARG A 138 12.37 0.91 -1.54
N ASN A 139 11.09 0.55 -1.46
CA ASN A 139 10.19 1.09 -0.44
C ASN A 139 10.31 0.38 0.91
N GLY A 140 10.52 -0.94 0.91
CA GLY A 140 10.68 -1.78 2.12
C GLY A 140 12.07 -1.73 2.76
N ALA A 141 13.06 -1.11 2.11
CA ALA A 141 14.34 -0.77 2.75
C ALA A 141 14.24 0.42 3.72
N VAL A 142 13.04 0.96 3.94
CA VAL A 142 12.73 1.90 5.03
C VAL A 142 11.92 1.12 6.07
N PRO A 143 12.54 0.56 7.12
CA PRO A 143 11.92 -0.43 8.00
C PRO A 143 10.78 0.09 8.90
N ASP A 144 10.44 1.36 8.81
CA ASP A 144 9.41 2.01 9.59
C ASP A 144 8.57 2.89 8.66
N ARG A 145 7.23 2.80 8.75
CA ARG A 145 6.33 3.80 8.14
C ARG A 145 6.76 5.22 8.57
N PRO A 146 6.51 6.23 7.73
CA PRO A 146 7.49 7.27 7.40
C PRO A 146 7.89 8.12 8.62
N GLU A 147 9.10 7.91 9.14
CA GLU A 147 9.93 9.01 9.64
C GLU A 147 10.70 9.70 8.49
N GLY A 148 10.28 9.46 7.24
CA GLY A 148 10.59 10.37 6.15
C GLY A 148 9.78 11.66 6.31
N PRO A 149 10.33 12.85 6.02
CA PRO A 149 9.53 14.06 5.96
C PRO A 149 8.31 13.78 5.08
N MET A 150 7.15 14.33 5.45
CA MET A 150 5.98 14.36 4.57
C MET A 150 6.46 14.71 3.15
N ILE A 151 5.90 14.06 2.12
CA ILE A 151 6.28 14.31 0.71
C ILE A 151 6.37 15.82 0.44
N VAL A 152 5.49 16.58 1.09
CA VAL A 152 5.49 18.03 1.12
C VAL A 152 5.43 18.55 2.56
N ASP A 153 6.14 19.63 2.85
CA ASP A 153 6.03 20.36 4.13
C ASP A 153 4.59 20.87 4.35
N TRP A 154 3.99 20.50 5.49
CA TRP A 154 2.63 20.88 5.85
C TRP A 154 2.43 22.40 5.96
N ASN A 155 3.42 23.14 6.45
CA ASN A 155 3.33 24.59 6.60
C ASN A 155 3.26 25.28 5.23
N LEU A 156 4.03 24.78 4.26
CA LEU A 156 3.97 25.26 2.88
C LEU A 156 2.58 25.00 2.29
N VAL A 157 2.06 23.76 2.41
CA VAL A 157 0.71 23.43 1.91
C VAL A 157 -0.34 24.30 2.58
N SER A 158 -0.27 24.46 3.90
CA SER A 158 -1.23 25.28 4.64
C SER A 158 -1.18 26.74 4.22
N SER A 159 0.01 27.32 4.02
CA SER A 159 0.17 28.69 3.51
C SER A 159 -0.45 28.84 2.13
N VAL A 160 -0.10 27.95 1.20
CA VAL A 160 -0.63 27.99 -0.18
C VAL A 160 -2.14 27.82 -0.20
N ALA A 161 -2.68 26.86 0.56
CA ALA A 161 -4.11 26.63 0.67
C ALA A 161 -4.83 27.87 1.18
N SER A 162 -4.33 28.49 2.26
CA SER A 162 -4.90 29.72 2.81
C SER A 162 -4.89 30.86 1.79
N ASP A 163 -3.78 31.09 1.11
CA ASP A 163 -3.64 32.16 0.11
C ASP A 163 -4.63 31.99 -1.05
N VAL A 164 -4.73 30.76 -1.60
CA VAL A 164 -5.62 30.46 -2.73
C VAL A 164 -7.09 30.56 -2.32
N LEU A 165 -7.48 29.94 -1.21
CA LEU A 165 -8.88 29.94 -0.77
C LEU A 165 -9.36 31.34 -0.37
N GLN A 166 -8.49 32.13 0.26
CA GLN A 166 -8.78 33.53 0.57
C GLN A 166 -8.93 34.34 -0.72
N GLY A 167 -8.02 34.17 -1.68
CA GLY A 167 -8.06 34.87 -2.97
C GLY A 167 -9.32 34.56 -3.79
N LEU A 168 -9.86 33.34 -3.65
CA LEU A 168 -11.07 32.90 -4.36
C LEU A 168 -12.38 33.08 -3.57
N GLY A 169 -12.30 33.50 -2.30
CA GLY A 169 -13.49 33.66 -1.44
C GLY A 169 -14.21 32.36 -1.11
N VAL A 170 -13.51 31.22 -1.09
CA VAL A 170 -14.09 29.89 -0.81
C VAL A 170 -14.17 29.69 0.71
N GLN A 171 -15.37 29.71 1.29
CA GLN A 171 -15.55 29.63 2.76
C GLN A 171 -16.12 28.30 3.29
N SER A 172 -16.82 27.49 2.48
CA SER A 172 -17.59 26.35 2.98
C SER A 172 -17.36 25.01 2.28
N LYS A 173 -16.75 25.00 1.08
CA LYS A 173 -16.45 23.76 0.37
C LYS A 173 -15.07 23.24 0.80
N THR A 174 -15.01 22.00 1.28
CA THR A 174 -13.74 21.33 1.50
C THR A 174 -13.04 21.09 0.17
N VAL A 175 -11.84 21.65 -0.01
CA VAL A 175 -11.01 21.48 -1.21
C VAL A 175 -9.98 20.40 -0.95
N THR A 176 -9.98 19.33 -1.76
CA THR A 176 -8.99 18.26 -1.66
C THR A 176 -7.94 18.41 -2.74
N VAL A 177 -6.67 18.45 -2.36
CA VAL A 177 -5.53 18.42 -3.27
C VAL A 177 -4.77 17.11 -3.10
N GLY A 178 -4.39 16.50 -4.22
CA GLY A 178 -3.59 15.28 -4.23
C GLY A 178 -2.12 15.58 -4.53
N VAL A 179 -1.22 14.75 -4.00
CA VAL A 179 0.20 14.75 -4.34
C VAL A 179 0.64 13.31 -4.61
N ILE A 180 1.24 13.09 -5.78
CA ILE A 180 1.81 11.81 -6.20
C ILE A 180 3.32 12.00 -6.36
N GLN A 181 4.12 11.31 -5.55
CA GLN A 181 5.57 11.27 -5.74
C GLN A 181 5.99 10.07 -6.60
N LEU A 182 6.84 10.35 -7.60
CA LEU A 182 7.46 9.37 -8.47
C LEU A 182 8.98 9.30 -8.22
N ASP A 183 9.53 8.08 -8.23
CA ASP A 183 10.97 7.82 -8.12
C ASP A 183 11.67 7.95 -9.48
N VAL A 184 11.57 9.13 -10.09
CA VAL A 184 12.22 9.47 -11.37
C VAL A 184 13.36 10.45 -11.19
N LEU A 185 14.31 10.43 -12.12
CA LEU A 185 15.49 11.29 -12.12
C LEU A 185 15.14 12.78 -12.23
N GLY A 186 15.93 13.61 -11.56
CA GLY A 186 15.90 15.06 -11.71
C GLY A 186 14.79 15.75 -10.92
N SER A 187 14.26 16.84 -11.49
CA SER A 187 13.26 17.72 -10.87
C SER A 187 12.09 17.94 -11.82
N TRP A 188 11.40 16.84 -12.13
CA TRP A 188 10.19 16.81 -12.96
C TRP A 188 8.91 17.01 -12.12
N SER A 189 7.89 17.62 -12.72
CA SER A 189 6.57 17.88 -12.12
C SER A 189 5.50 18.11 -13.18
N GLU A 190 4.24 17.80 -12.85
CA GLU A 190 3.06 18.05 -13.67
C GLU A 190 1.83 18.26 -12.76
N VAL A 191 0.91 19.14 -13.13
CA VAL A 191 -0.38 19.30 -12.44
C VAL A 191 -1.49 18.70 -13.29
N HIS A 192 -2.21 17.73 -12.72
CA HIS A 192 -3.43 17.20 -13.33
C HIS A 192 -4.59 18.18 -13.16
N ASP A 193 -5.49 18.23 -14.15
CA ASP A 193 -6.67 19.12 -14.17
C ASP A 193 -7.69 18.92 -13.02
N THR A 194 -7.48 17.90 -12.19
CA THR A 194 -8.28 17.60 -10.99
C THR A 194 -7.67 18.16 -9.71
N GLY A 195 -6.52 18.84 -9.80
CA GLY A 195 -5.80 19.36 -8.64
C GLY A 195 -4.91 18.33 -7.95
N VAL A 196 -4.32 17.41 -8.73
CA VAL A 196 -3.29 16.49 -8.24
C VAL A 196 -1.94 16.89 -8.81
N LEU A 197 -0.97 17.14 -7.93
CA LEU A 197 0.40 17.46 -8.29
C LEU A 197 1.23 16.16 -8.34
N LEU A 198 1.72 15.82 -9.53
CA LEU A 198 2.69 14.77 -9.75
C LEU A 198 4.10 15.36 -9.71
N GLY A 199 5.05 14.67 -9.08
CA GLY A 199 6.41 15.17 -9.03
C GLY A 199 7.45 14.13 -8.69
N SER A 200 8.67 14.39 -9.13
CA SER A 200 9.86 13.66 -8.69
C SER A 200 10.21 14.00 -7.24
N LYS A 201 10.93 13.10 -6.56
CA LYS A 201 11.50 13.39 -5.22
C LYS A 201 12.39 14.64 -5.22
N GLY A 202 13.17 14.87 -6.27
CA GLY A 202 14.01 16.05 -6.41
C GLY A 202 13.20 17.35 -6.52
N PHE A 203 12.06 17.31 -7.20
CA PHE A 203 11.15 18.45 -7.29
C PHE A 203 10.53 18.82 -5.94
N PHE A 204 10.01 17.86 -5.18
CA PHE A 204 9.37 18.14 -3.88
C PHE A 204 10.32 18.69 -2.81
N ARG A 205 11.63 18.56 -3.00
CA ARG A 205 12.65 19.15 -2.12
C ARG A 205 12.96 20.62 -2.43
N ASN A 206 12.43 21.16 -3.54
CA ASN A 206 12.67 22.53 -3.97
C ASN A 206 11.41 23.39 -3.74
N GLU A 207 11.35 24.06 -2.59
CA GLU A 207 10.19 24.87 -2.19
C GLU A 207 9.85 25.97 -3.23
N ASP A 208 10.85 26.64 -3.79
CA ASP A 208 10.67 27.73 -4.76
C ASP A 208 9.93 27.26 -6.02
N ARG A 209 10.16 26.00 -6.44
CA ARG A 209 9.46 25.39 -7.58
C ARG A 209 8.15 24.73 -7.17
N LEU A 210 8.07 24.21 -5.95
CA LEU A 210 6.90 23.50 -5.44
C LEU A 210 5.73 24.44 -5.16
N ARG A 211 5.98 25.61 -4.57
CA ARG A 211 4.95 26.60 -4.24
C ARG A 211 4.04 26.96 -5.44
N PRO A 212 4.55 27.43 -6.60
CA PRO A 212 3.68 27.80 -7.71
C PRO A 212 2.86 26.63 -8.27
N MET A 213 3.43 25.41 -8.28
CA MET A 213 2.72 24.22 -8.76
C MET A 213 1.65 23.74 -7.78
N LEU A 214 1.87 23.88 -6.47
CA LEU A 214 0.83 23.66 -5.46
C LEU A 214 -0.29 24.69 -5.60
N THR A 215 0.05 25.97 -5.80
CA THR A 215 -0.94 27.03 -6.06
C THR A 215 -1.82 26.66 -7.25
N GLU A 216 -1.21 26.24 -8.35
CA GLU A 216 -1.92 25.77 -9.55
C GLU A 216 -2.80 24.54 -9.27
N ALA A 217 -2.31 23.54 -8.53
CA ALA A 217 -3.09 22.37 -8.14
C ALA A 217 -4.31 22.75 -7.28
N PHE A 218 -4.16 23.69 -6.33
CA PHE A 218 -5.30 24.23 -5.57
C PHE A 218 -6.30 24.95 -6.48
N HIS A 219 -5.83 25.76 -7.44
CA HIS A 219 -6.72 26.38 -8.41
C HIS A 219 -7.54 25.35 -9.17
N TYR A 220 -6.90 24.33 -9.75
CA TYR A 220 -7.61 23.24 -10.41
C TYR A 220 -8.61 22.53 -9.48
N ALA A 221 -8.23 22.21 -8.24
CA ALA A 221 -9.12 21.57 -7.28
C ALA A 221 -10.35 22.44 -6.94
N THR A 222 -10.21 23.78 -6.94
CA THR A 222 -11.33 24.69 -6.68
C THR A 222 -12.28 24.85 -7.87
N THR A 223 -11.75 24.81 -9.10
CA THR A 223 -12.53 25.05 -10.33
C THR A 223 -13.02 23.78 -10.99
N ALA A 224 -12.39 22.64 -10.69
CA ALA A 224 -12.84 21.36 -11.18
C ALA A 224 -14.31 21.22 -10.80
N PRO A 225 -15.20 20.82 -11.74
CA PRO A 225 -16.52 20.42 -11.35
C PRO A 225 -16.32 19.43 -10.21
N SER A 226 -17.12 19.54 -9.16
CA SER A 226 -17.22 18.46 -8.17
C SER A 226 -17.81 17.29 -8.94
N SER A 227 -16.96 16.66 -9.75
CA SER A 227 -17.20 15.38 -10.34
C SER A 227 -17.41 14.56 -9.08
N PRO A 228 -18.63 14.05 -8.82
CA PRO A 228 -18.70 12.92 -7.94
C PRO A 228 -17.76 11.96 -8.63
N VAL A 229 -16.52 11.82 -8.13
CA VAL A 229 -15.63 10.77 -8.59
C VAL A 229 -16.50 9.58 -8.29
N PRO A 230 -17.14 8.96 -9.30
CA PRO A 230 -17.95 7.80 -9.04
C PRO A 230 -16.91 6.93 -8.37
N LEU A 231 -17.17 6.54 -7.13
CA LEU A 231 -16.34 5.54 -6.50
C LEU A 231 -16.44 4.38 -7.50
N LEU A 232 -15.42 4.23 -8.35
CA LEU A 232 -15.35 3.11 -9.29
C LEU A 232 -15.26 1.80 -8.49
N PHE A 233 -15.00 1.98 -7.18
CA PHE A 233 -15.28 1.12 -6.07
C PHE A 233 -16.29 1.81 -5.13
N GLU A 234 -17.56 1.91 -5.51
CA GLU A 234 -18.53 1.30 -4.61
C GLU A 234 -18.01 -0.13 -4.49
N ILE A 235 -17.06 -0.36 -3.55
CA ILE A 235 -16.94 -1.65 -2.91
C ILE A 235 -18.38 -1.88 -2.55
N PRO A 236 -19.08 -2.83 -3.21
CA PRO A 236 -20.49 -2.99 -2.95
C PRO A 236 -20.64 -2.98 -1.43
N ASP A 237 -21.55 -2.18 -0.91
CA ASP A 237 -21.78 -2.11 0.53
C ASP A 237 -22.19 -3.50 1.08
N GLU A 238 -22.38 -4.49 0.18
CA GLU A 238 -22.01 -5.88 0.42
C GLU A 238 -20.52 -6.01 0.78
N ALA A 239 -20.18 -5.67 2.03
CA ALA A 239 -18.99 -6.18 2.70
C ALA A 239 -18.74 -7.61 2.23
N ALA A 240 -17.75 -7.80 1.33
CA ALA A 240 -17.54 -9.06 0.63
C ALA A 240 -17.66 -10.18 1.65
N VAL A 241 -18.70 -11.01 1.50
CA VAL A 241 -19.16 -11.92 2.57
C VAL A 241 -17.93 -12.63 3.09
N ARG A 242 -17.61 -12.34 4.35
CA ARG A 242 -16.38 -12.81 4.95
C ARG A 242 -16.36 -14.33 4.82
N PRO A 243 -15.33 -14.93 4.19
CA PRO A 243 -15.27 -16.37 4.08
C PRO A 243 -15.28 -16.96 5.48
N LYS A 244 -15.89 -18.14 5.62
CA LYS A 244 -15.90 -18.83 6.91
C LYS A 244 -14.46 -19.25 7.26
N SER A 245 -14.14 -19.19 8.55
CA SER A 245 -12.88 -19.75 9.04
C SER A 245 -12.75 -21.21 8.64
N GLN A 246 -11.56 -21.60 8.19
CA GLN A 246 -11.21 -22.99 7.89
C GLN A 246 -10.93 -23.80 9.17
N LEU A 247 -10.81 -23.13 10.33
CA LEU A 247 -10.66 -23.79 11.61
C LEU A 247 -12.02 -24.24 12.13
N GLY A 248 -12.10 -25.48 12.66
CA GLY A 248 -13.28 -25.95 13.38
C GLY A 248 -13.49 -25.25 14.72
N SER A 249 -12.40 -24.77 15.33
CA SER A 249 -12.35 -24.01 16.59
C SER A 249 -11.01 -23.27 16.70
N PRO A 250 -10.92 -22.22 17.54
CA PRO A 250 -9.63 -21.59 17.86
C PRO A 250 -8.60 -22.59 18.39
N ILE A 251 -7.33 -22.37 18.07
CA ILE A 251 -6.20 -23.23 18.48
C ILE A 251 -5.29 -22.42 19.40
N VAL A 252 -5.07 -22.91 20.63
CA VAL A 252 -4.05 -22.35 21.51
C VAL A 252 -2.68 -22.75 20.97
N ILE A 253 -1.93 -21.79 20.42
CA ILE A 253 -0.56 -22.01 19.96
C ILE A 253 0.34 -22.24 21.17
N ALA A 254 0.26 -21.34 22.14
CA ALA A 254 1.02 -21.45 23.38
C ALA A 254 0.27 -20.79 24.53
N SER A 255 0.41 -21.36 25.73
CA SER A 255 -0.07 -20.75 26.97
C SER A 255 1.07 -20.76 27.98
N VAL A 256 1.39 -19.58 28.49
CA VAL A 256 2.44 -19.31 29.46
C VAL A 256 1.84 -18.44 30.56
N ASP A 257 2.48 -18.37 31.72
CA ASP A 257 1.92 -17.72 32.94
C ASP A 257 1.33 -16.31 32.73
N LYS A 258 1.78 -15.60 31.69
CA LYS A 258 1.43 -14.20 31.42
C LYS A 258 0.69 -13.96 30.11
N ALA A 259 0.55 -14.96 29.24
CA ALA A 259 -0.07 -14.78 27.94
C ALA A 259 -0.52 -16.12 27.34
N THR A 260 -1.63 -16.09 26.60
CA THR A 260 -2.02 -17.19 25.73
C THR A 260 -2.05 -16.66 24.30
N LEU A 261 -1.23 -17.21 23.41
CA LEU A 261 -1.27 -16.92 21.98
C LEU A 261 -2.23 -17.90 21.31
N ILE A 262 -3.28 -17.37 20.68
CA ILE A 262 -4.37 -18.15 20.11
C ILE A 262 -4.42 -17.86 18.61
N LEU A 263 -4.53 -18.91 17.81
CA LEU A 263 -4.91 -18.84 16.41
C LEU A 263 -6.44 -18.94 16.33
N GLU A 264 -7.10 -17.81 16.13
CA GLU A 264 -8.56 -17.71 16.17
C GLU A 264 -9.19 -18.13 14.84
N GLU A 265 -8.68 -17.61 13.72
CA GLU A 265 -9.31 -17.77 12.41
C GLU A 265 -8.27 -17.94 11.29
N ILE A 266 -8.65 -18.76 10.29
CA ILE A 266 -7.96 -18.88 9.00
C ILE A 266 -8.98 -18.60 7.91
N LEU A 267 -8.85 -17.49 7.20
CA LEU A 267 -9.80 -17.10 6.16
C LEU A 267 -9.19 -17.30 4.78
N ARG A 268 -9.73 -18.22 3.99
CA ARG A 268 -9.23 -18.47 2.63
C ARG A 268 -9.89 -17.55 1.60
N TYR A 269 -9.08 -17.08 0.67
CA TYR A 269 -9.47 -16.34 -0.53
C TYR A 269 -8.88 -17.03 -1.78
N ASP A 270 -9.12 -16.48 -2.97
CA ASP A 270 -8.66 -17.06 -4.24
C ASP A 270 -7.15 -16.87 -4.48
N ASP A 271 -6.52 -15.89 -3.85
CA ASP A 271 -5.12 -15.48 -4.05
C ASP A 271 -4.24 -15.57 -2.79
N GLY A 272 -4.82 -15.99 -1.66
CA GLY A 272 -4.12 -16.15 -0.39
C GLY A 272 -5.07 -16.50 0.75
N PHE A 273 -4.58 -16.34 1.97
CA PHE A 273 -5.39 -16.52 3.16
C PHE A 273 -4.97 -15.57 4.29
N GLU A 274 -5.90 -15.27 5.18
CA GLU A 274 -5.65 -14.48 6.38
C GLU A 274 -5.47 -15.40 7.59
N ILE A 275 -4.49 -15.06 8.43
CA ILE A 275 -4.27 -15.61 9.76
C ILE A 275 -4.70 -14.56 10.77
N HIS A 276 -5.58 -14.93 11.69
CA HIS A 276 -5.97 -14.12 12.84
C HIS A 276 -5.37 -14.71 14.11
N LEU A 277 -4.44 -13.98 14.71
CA LEU A 277 -3.90 -14.28 16.03
C LEU A 277 -4.51 -13.36 17.07
N GLN A 278 -4.84 -13.93 18.23
CA GLN A 278 -5.30 -13.18 19.39
C GLN A 278 -4.43 -13.49 20.61
N ILE A 279 -4.26 -12.49 21.47
CA ILE A 279 -3.67 -12.69 22.80
C ILE A 279 -4.80 -12.77 23.83
N GLY A 280 -4.91 -13.93 24.45
CA GLY A 280 -5.82 -14.20 25.57
C GLY A 280 -5.11 -14.19 26.93
N GLY A 281 -5.92 -14.13 28.00
CA GLY A 281 -5.49 -14.13 29.40
C GLY A 281 -5.77 -12.81 30.13
N ASP A 282 -5.88 -12.87 31.46
CA ASP A 282 -6.17 -11.72 32.34
C ASP A 282 -4.98 -10.75 32.49
N ALA A 283 -3.80 -11.15 32.04
CA ALA A 283 -2.57 -10.39 32.21
C ALA A 283 -2.10 -9.80 30.88
N LEU A 284 -2.74 -8.71 30.44
CA LEU A 284 -1.86 -7.60 30.05
C LEU A 284 -0.94 -7.38 31.26
N PRO A 285 0.40 -7.49 31.16
CA PRO A 285 1.29 -7.42 32.32
C PRO A 285 0.86 -6.28 33.24
N ARG A 286 0.63 -6.54 34.54
CA ARG A 286 0.08 -5.52 35.47
C ARG A 286 0.77 -4.17 35.24
N GLY A 287 -0.02 -3.14 34.95
CA GLY A 287 0.47 -1.82 34.52
C GLY A 287 0.40 -1.56 33.03
N MET A 288 0.22 -2.55 32.16
CA MET A 288 0.15 -2.34 30.70
C MET A 288 -1.21 -1.81 30.25
N SER A 289 -2.31 -2.11 30.94
CA SER A 289 -3.59 -1.41 30.70
C SER A 289 -3.46 0.07 31.09
N GLU A 290 -2.88 0.35 32.26
CA GLU A 290 -2.63 1.72 32.73
C GLU A 290 -1.62 2.46 31.83
N ILE A 291 -0.58 1.77 31.34
CA ILE A 291 0.38 2.32 30.37
C ILE A 291 -0.31 2.54 29.02
N LEU A 292 -1.13 1.62 28.52
CA LEU A 292 -1.86 1.81 27.26
C LEU A 292 -2.86 2.96 27.37
N ASP A 293 -3.53 3.11 28.51
CA ASP A 293 -4.50 4.20 28.75
C ASP A 293 -3.79 5.55 29.03
N ASP A 294 -2.67 5.57 29.75
CA ASP A 294 -1.81 6.74 29.97
C ASP A 294 -1.13 7.19 28.67
N ILE A 295 -0.75 6.24 27.81
CA ILE A 295 -0.15 6.51 26.50
C ILE A 295 -1.20 6.98 25.49
N ARG A 296 -2.40 6.38 25.48
CA ARG A 296 -3.54 6.87 24.69
C ARG A 296 -3.96 8.29 25.08
N SER A 297 -3.80 8.67 26.35
CA SER A 297 -4.17 9.99 26.85
C SER A 297 -3.06 11.05 26.73
N LYS A 298 -1.78 10.66 26.66
CA LYS A 298 -0.64 11.59 26.58
C LYS A 298 -0.01 11.73 25.19
N LEU A 299 -0.25 10.80 24.28
CA LEU A 299 0.24 10.91 22.91
C LEU A 299 -0.75 11.67 22.04
N ALA A 300 -0.24 12.59 21.22
CA ALA A 300 -1.03 13.19 20.15
C ALA A 300 -1.60 12.07 19.24
N PRO A 301 -2.77 12.26 18.57
CA PRO A 301 -3.45 11.21 17.80
C PRO A 301 -2.59 10.46 16.76
N ASN A 302 -1.49 11.08 16.35
CA ASN A 302 -0.48 10.62 15.40
C ASN A 302 0.70 9.83 16.03
N GLN A 303 0.82 9.72 17.35
CA GLN A 303 1.89 8.96 18.04
C GLN A 303 1.40 7.68 18.73
N ALA A 304 0.09 7.46 18.88
CA ALA A 304 -0.51 6.29 19.53
C ALA A 304 -0.19 4.92 18.88
N GLY A 305 0.48 4.89 17.72
CA GLY A 305 0.93 3.67 17.03
C GLY A 305 2.21 3.03 17.57
N ARG A 306 2.79 3.53 18.67
CA ARG A 306 4.14 3.14 19.14
C ARG A 306 4.23 1.88 19.99
N ILE A 307 3.12 1.31 20.46
CA ILE A 307 3.17 0.06 21.25
C ILE A 307 2.36 -1.01 20.54
N ASP A 308 3.11 -1.91 19.93
CA ASP A 308 2.59 -3.16 19.44
C ASP A 308 2.76 -4.23 20.52
N ILE A 309 1.64 -4.76 21.03
CA ILE A 309 1.71 -5.79 22.06
C ILE A 309 2.35 -7.08 21.54
N PHE A 310 2.41 -7.25 20.21
CA PHE A 310 3.05 -8.36 19.51
C PHE A 310 4.55 -8.15 19.24
N ASP A 311 5.13 -7.04 19.72
CA ASP A 311 6.55 -6.74 19.53
C ASP A 311 7.48 -7.89 19.98
N GLY A 312 8.38 -8.28 19.07
CA GLY A 312 9.29 -9.41 19.20
C GLY A 312 8.68 -10.78 18.90
N LEU A 313 7.41 -10.86 18.48
CA LEU A 313 6.81 -12.11 17.99
C LEU A 313 7.42 -12.44 16.63
N GLN A 314 7.93 -13.66 16.51
CA GLN A 314 8.43 -14.22 15.27
C GLN A 314 7.49 -15.34 14.82
N LEU A 315 7.04 -15.27 13.57
CA LEU A 315 6.19 -16.29 12.96
C LEU A 315 6.85 -16.84 11.70
N GLU A 316 6.59 -18.10 11.41
CA GLU A 316 6.98 -18.73 10.15
C GLU A 316 5.84 -19.65 9.70
N VAL A 317 5.43 -19.53 8.45
CA VAL A 317 4.40 -20.35 7.84
C VAL A 317 5.07 -21.27 6.82
N LEU A 318 4.93 -22.58 7.01
CA LEU A 318 5.51 -23.61 6.15
C LEU A 318 4.39 -24.37 5.43
N PHE A 319 4.49 -24.46 4.11
CA PHE A 319 3.59 -25.21 3.25
C PHE A 319 4.10 -26.64 3.06
N LEU A 320 3.18 -27.57 2.75
CA LEU A 320 3.50 -28.98 2.53
C LEU A 320 4.46 -29.22 1.35
N ASP A 321 4.49 -28.32 0.36
CA ASP A 321 5.42 -28.37 -0.76
C ASP A 321 6.83 -27.85 -0.43
N GLY A 322 7.08 -27.49 0.83
CA GLY A 322 8.37 -27.01 1.32
C GLY A 322 8.57 -25.50 1.17
N ARG A 323 7.64 -24.77 0.55
CA ARG A 323 7.69 -23.30 0.54
C ARG A 323 7.40 -22.77 1.94
N ALA A 324 8.13 -21.74 2.35
CA ALA A 324 7.94 -21.09 3.64
C ALA A 324 7.94 -19.57 3.49
N THR A 325 7.27 -18.89 4.42
CA THR A 325 7.56 -17.47 4.63
C THR A 325 8.97 -17.35 5.21
N GLY A 326 9.63 -16.22 4.97
CA GLY A 326 10.71 -15.82 5.89
C GLY A 326 10.17 -15.64 7.31
N THR A 327 11.07 -15.46 8.29
CA THR A 327 10.65 -15.11 9.65
C THR A 327 9.92 -13.77 9.65
N ILE A 328 8.65 -13.79 10.01
CA ILE A 328 7.79 -12.62 10.17
C ILE A 328 8.04 -12.04 11.56
N GLU A 329 8.80 -10.96 11.64
CA GLU A 329 9.09 -10.27 12.90
C GLU A 329 8.10 -9.12 13.13
N VAL A 330 7.33 -9.18 14.21
CA VAL A 330 6.39 -8.12 14.60
C VAL A 330 7.10 -7.14 15.55
N PRO A 331 6.98 -5.81 15.43
CA PRO A 331 6.00 -5.04 14.66
C PRO A 331 6.34 -4.79 13.19
N ARG A 332 7.50 -5.27 12.69
CA ARG A 332 8.00 -4.87 11.37
C ARG A 332 6.96 -5.21 10.30
N PHE A 333 6.59 -4.22 9.49
CA PHE A 333 5.83 -4.41 8.26
C PHE A 333 6.75 -4.93 7.17
N ASN A 334 7.58 -5.92 7.50
CA ASN A 334 8.42 -6.56 6.52
C ASN A 334 7.52 -7.53 5.75
N ASP A 335 7.08 -7.09 4.58
CA ASP A 335 6.55 -7.99 3.57
C ASP A 335 7.62 -9.09 3.36
N GLY A 336 7.34 -10.29 3.85
CA GLY A 336 8.29 -11.40 3.82
C GLY A 336 8.81 -11.62 2.40
N ARG A 337 10.13 -11.60 2.20
CA ARG A 337 10.74 -11.91 0.90
C ARG A 337 10.95 -13.41 0.79
N GLY A 338 10.40 -14.02 -0.25
CA GLY A 338 10.51 -15.47 -0.51
C GLY A 338 9.42 -15.94 -1.48
N ASP A 339 9.29 -17.27 -1.62
CA ASP A 339 8.22 -17.89 -2.42
C ASP A 339 6.83 -17.75 -1.77
N VAL A 340 6.80 -17.35 -0.50
CA VAL A 340 5.59 -16.99 0.26
C VAL A 340 5.79 -15.61 0.88
N ILE A 341 4.91 -14.69 0.51
CA ILE A 341 4.81 -13.32 0.98
C ILE A 341 3.85 -13.27 2.16
N SER A 342 4.19 -12.49 3.18
CA SER A 342 3.37 -12.30 4.37
C SER A 342 3.26 -10.82 4.73
N ASN A 343 2.03 -10.30 4.83
CA ASN A 343 1.79 -8.88 5.08
C ASN A 343 0.88 -8.71 6.30
N ARG A 344 1.36 -7.98 7.29
CA ARG A 344 0.54 -7.59 8.44
C ARG A 344 -0.48 -6.53 8.03
N PHE A 345 -1.68 -6.62 8.59
CA PHE A 345 -2.72 -5.60 8.41
C PHE A 345 -3.60 -5.42 9.65
N PHE A 346 -4.51 -4.45 9.59
CA PHE A 346 -5.48 -4.16 10.63
C PHE A 346 -6.90 -4.40 10.11
N ARG A 347 -7.74 -5.06 10.91
CA ARG A 347 -9.19 -5.14 10.68
C ARG A 347 -9.95 -4.42 11.79
N PRO A 348 -11.00 -3.65 11.46
CA PRO A 348 -11.96 -3.17 12.46
C PRO A 348 -12.77 -4.33 13.08
N PRO A 349 -13.12 -4.26 14.38
CA PRO A 349 -12.67 -3.25 15.34
C PRO A 349 -11.18 -3.42 15.66
N ASN A 350 -10.46 -2.30 15.71
CA ASN A 350 -9.01 -2.28 15.97
C ASN A 350 -8.71 -2.56 17.45
N ASP A 351 -8.86 -3.81 17.85
CA ASP A 351 -8.43 -4.29 19.16
C ASP A 351 -6.93 -4.62 19.10
N PRO A 352 -6.09 -3.97 19.91
CA PRO A 352 -4.65 -4.25 19.93
C PRO A 352 -4.32 -5.70 20.24
N ARG A 353 -5.26 -6.47 20.84
CA ARG A 353 -5.13 -7.92 21.10
C ARG A 353 -5.17 -8.78 19.86
N ASN A 354 -5.52 -8.22 18.71
CA ASN A 354 -5.63 -8.92 17.45
C ASN A 354 -4.48 -8.59 16.52
N LEU A 355 -3.90 -9.62 15.91
CA LEU A 355 -2.92 -9.52 14.85
C LEU A 355 -3.45 -10.25 13.62
N TRP A 356 -3.54 -9.52 12.50
CA TRP A 356 -3.96 -10.06 11.21
C TRP A 356 -2.77 -10.11 10.27
N ILE A 357 -2.61 -11.25 9.61
CA ILE A 357 -1.51 -11.49 8.67
C ILE A 357 -2.11 -12.09 7.41
N TRP A 358 -1.83 -11.47 6.26
CA TRP A 358 -2.13 -12.00 4.95
C TRP A 358 -0.97 -12.87 4.48
N ILE A 359 -1.24 -14.05 3.95
CA ILE A 359 -0.26 -14.97 3.39
C ILE A 359 -0.61 -15.23 1.92
N SER A 360 0.37 -15.08 1.01
CA SER A 360 0.20 -15.32 -0.43
C SER A 360 1.50 -15.86 -1.04
N PRO A 361 1.44 -16.72 -2.07
CA PRO A 361 0.24 -17.26 -2.70
C PRO A 361 -0.42 -18.34 -1.83
N LEU A 362 -1.55 -18.88 -2.29
CA LEU A 362 -2.17 -20.03 -1.66
C LEU A 362 -1.21 -21.24 -1.58
N PRO A 363 -1.26 -22.00 -0.48
CA PRO A 363 -0.58 -23.28 -0.39
C PRO A 363 -1.28 -24.31 -1.30
N PRO A 364 -0.59 -25.40 -1.67
CA PRO A 364 -1.27 -26.58 -2.19
C PRO A 364 -2.29 -27.10 -1.18
N LEU A 365 -3.31 -27.82 -1.66
CA LEU A 365 -4.27 -28.46 -0.78
C LEU A 365 -3.55 -29.37 0.22
N GLY A 366 -3.74 -29.10 1.50
CA GLY A 366 -3.12 -29.88 2.55
C GLY A 366 -2.84 -29.08 3.81
N GLN A 367 -1.90 -29.63 4.59
CA GLN A 367 -1.52 -29.11 5.88
C GLN A 367 -0.55 -27.94 5.72
N VAL A 368 -0.80 -26.88 6.48
CA VAL A 368 0.08 -25.73 6.69
C VAL A 368 0.54 -25.77 8.15
N GLN A 369 1.82 -25.52 8.37
CA GLN A 369 2.41 -25.41 9.70
C GLN A 369 2.70 -23.95 10.01
N LEU A 370 2.29 -23.50 11.20
CA LEU A 370 2.61 -22.18 11.74
C LEU A 370 3.52 -22.36 12.96
N ASN A 371 4.74 -21.88 12.84
CA ASN A 371 5.71 -21.81 13.93
C ASN A 371 5.66 -20.43 14.56
N ALA A 372 5.74 -20.38 15.89
CA ALA A 372 5.73 -19.16 16.67
C ALA A 372 6.86 -19.17 17.71
N LEU A 373 7.65 -18.11 17.73
CA LEU A 373 8.69 -17.87 18.71
C LEU A 373 8.47 -16.49 19.31
N TRP A 374 8.28 -16.41 20.63
CA TRP A 374 8.06 -15.14 21.30
C TRP A 374 8.77 -15.07 22.65
N PRO A 375 10.10 -14.84 22.65
CA PRO A 375 10.92 -14.92 23.86
C PRO A 375 10.46 -13.95 24.95
N ARG A 376 9.95 -12.77 24.56
CA ARG A 376 9.44 -11.74 25.47
C ARG A 376 8.38 -12.26 26.44
N TYR A 377 7.51 -13.17 25.99
CA TYR A 377 6.47 -13.79 26.81
C TYR A 377 6.83 -15.22 27.23
N GLY A 378 8.00 -15.73 26.86
CA GLY A 378 8.44 -17.09 27.21
C GLY A 378 7.89 -18.18 26.28
N ILE A 379 7.33 -17.82 25.11
CA ILE A 379 6.95 -18.80 24.09
C ILE A 379 8.20 -19.18 23.32
N ILE A 380 8.63 -20.44 23.43
CA ILE A 380 9.86 -20.94 22.81
C ILE A 380 9.48 -21.95 21.72
N ASN A 381 9.59 -21.50 20.47
CA ASN A 381 9.49 -22.31 19.25
C ASN A 381 8.35 -23.35 19.27
N THR A 382 7.11 -22.87 19.32
CA THR A 382 5.92 -23.72 19.30
C THR A 382 5.34 -23.80 17.89
N SER A 383 4.85 -24.97 17.48
CA SER A 383 4.25 -25.19 16.17
C SER A 383 2.82 -25.70 16.27
N VAL A 384 1.94 -25.17 15.43
CA VAL A 384 0.60 -25.73 15.19
C VAL A 384 0.42 -26.05 13.71
N SER A 385 -0.50 -26.95 13.40
CA SER A 385 -0.83 -27.29 12.02
C SER A 385 -2.33 -27.20 11.77
N PHE A 386 -2.70 -26.71 10.59
CA PHE A 386 -4.09 -26.60 10.14
C PHE A 386 -4.18 -26.91 8.65
N ASN A 387 -5.39 -27.19 8.15
CA ASN A 387 -5.60 -27.40 6.73
C ASN A 387 -6.11 -26.12 6.06
N VAL A 388 -5.63 -25.84 4.87
CA VAL A 388 -6.18 -24.79 3.99
C VAL A 388 -6.78 -25.49 2.78
N LEU A 389 -8.09 -25.79 2.87
CA LEU A 389 -8.86 -26.52 1.86
C LEU A 389 -9.24 -25.63 0.68
#